data_AF-A0A6P5A342-F1
#
_entry.id   AF-A0A6P5A342-F1
#
_cell.length_a   1.000
_cell.length_b   1.000
_cell.length_c   1.000
_cell.angle_alpha   90.00
_cell.angle_beta   90.00
_cell.angle_gamma   90.00
#
_symmetry.space_group_name_H-M   'P 1'
#
loop_
_entity.id
_entity.type
_entity.pdbx_description
1 polymer ?
#
loop_
_entity_poly.entity_id
_entity_poly.type
_entity_poly.pdbx_seq_one_letter_code
_entity_poly.pdbx_strand_id
1 'polypeptide(L)'
;MRKPLPPAHRCTEPRSSSDTVATLRFPTYDFTMGFRTVFVLVLVCALVLETGAWSRRRSWYRRRRSYYTRRRSISVPVYASCRAPYTAPGTIMYNCYPPYVHGEACWWRCPSGYRYQSGSPYRQCRNGQWTGTIMFCIYDVVQALLGK
;
A
#
# COMPACT_ATOMS: atom_id res chain seq x y z
N MET A 1 -48.98 10.10 11.47
CA MET A 1 -48.86 11.42 12.13
C MET A 1 -47.79 12.23 11.42
N ARG A 2 -48.17 13.17 10.55
CA ARG A 2 -47.23 14.05 9.83
C ARG A 2 -47.20 15.40 10.58
N LYS A 3 -46.01 15.84 11.01
CA LYS A 3 -45.83 17.14 11.67
C LYS A 3 -45.94 18.28 10.64
N PRO A 4 -46.60 19.41 10.95
CA PRO A 4 -46.66 20.58 10.07
C PRO A 4 -45.36 21.41 10.13
N LEU A 5 -44.96 21.99 9.00
CA LEU A 5 -43.90 23.01 8.94
C LEU A 5 -44.42 24.39 9.40
N PRO A 6 -43.61 25.19 10.12
CA PRO A 6 -43.93 26.58 10.45
C PRO A 6 -43.58 27.56 9.31
N PRO A 7 -44.24 28.75 9.26
CA PRO A 7 -44.23 29.66 8.11
C PRO A 7 -43.04 30.61 8.05
N ALA A 8 -42.82 31.15 6.85
CA ALA A 8 -41.79 32.13 6.51
C ALA A 8 -42.11 33.53 7.07
N HIS A 9 -41.12 34.17 7.71
CA HIS A 9 -41.15 35.58 8.05
C HIS A 9 -40.18 36.35 7.15
N ARG A 10 -40.74 37.31 6.40
CA ARG A 10 -40.01 38.20 5.51
C ARG A 10 -40.11 39.64 6.04
N CYS A 11 -38.93 40.26 6.10
CA CYS A 11 -38.57 41.68 6.04
C CYS A 11 -39.22 42.69 6.98
N THR A 12 -38.35 43.38 7.72
CA THR A 12 -38.49 44.80 8.06
C THR A 12 -37.18 45.51 7.72
N GLU A 13 -37.24 46.44 6.76
CA GLU A 13 -36.20 47.47 6.55
C GLU A 13 -36.17 48.43 7.75
N PRO A 14 -35.01 49.04 8.02
CA PRO A 14 -34.98 50.41 8.50
C PRO A 14 -34.36 51.33 7.44
N ARG A 15 -35.13 52.38 7.17
CA ARG A 15 -34.83 53.53 6.35
C ARG A 15 -33.87 54.48 7.08
N SER A 16 -32.84 54.90 6.34
CA SER A 16 -32.20 56.23 6.35
C SER A 16 -31.76 56.83 7.69
N SER A 17 -30.45 56.94 7.86
CA SER A 17 -29.83 58.13 8.45
C SER A 17 -28.53 58.42 7.70
N SER A 18 -28.59 59.46 6.88
CA SER A 18 -27.45 60.17 6.31
C SER A 18 -26.44 60.47 7.41
N ASP A 19 -25.17 60.13 7.24
CA ASP A 19 -24.07 60.88 7.87
C ASP A 19 -22.75 60.63 7.13
N THR A 20 -22.18 61.74 6.66
CA THR A 20 -20.75 61.97 6.38
C THR A 20 -20.05 61.10 5.33
N VAL A 21 -19.82 61.73 4.17
CA VAL A 21 -18.79 61.36 3.19
C VAL A 21 -17.42 61.48 3.85
N ALA A 22 -16.93 60.38 4.44
CA ALA A 22 -15.53 60.21 4.76
C ALA A 22 -14.85 59.54 3.55
N THR A 23 -13.98 60.28 2.88
CA THR A 23 -13.10 59.82 1.81
C THR A 23 -12.14 58.75 2.32
N LEU A 24 -12.59 57.50 2.36
CA LEU A 24 -11.70 56.35 2.56
C LEU A 24 -10.98 56.05 1.25
N ARG A 25 -9.73 56.54 1.15
CA ARG A 25 -8.75 55.98 0.22
C ARG A 25 -8.54 54.51 0.59
N PHE A 26 -9.15 53.61 -0.15
CA PHE A 26 -8.82 52.20 -0.07
C PHE A 26 -7.40 52.02 -0.61
N PRO A 27 -6.43 51.50 0.18
CA PRO A 27 -5.18 51.05 -0.40
C PRO A 27 -5.54 49.96 -1.40
N THR A 28 -5.11 50.12 -2.65
CA THR A 28 -5.15 49.06 -3.64
C THR A 28 -4.34 47.91 -3.06
N TYR A 29 -5.05 46.93 -2.50
CA TYR A 29 -4.44 45.70 -2.04
C TYR A 29 -3.74 45.08 -3.25
N ASP A 30 -2.41 45.10 -3.20
CA ASP A 30 -1.52 44.75 -4.29
C ASP A 30 -1.71 43.27 -4.64
N PHE A 31 -2.46 43.00 -5.72
CA PHE A 31 -2.87 41.66 -6.16
C PHE A 31 -1.68 40.71 -6.40
N THR A 32 -0.49 41.28 -6.57
CA THR A 32 0.79 40.59 -6.76
C THR A 32 1.32 39.89 -5.50
N MET A 33 0.96 40.36 -4.29
CA MET A 33 1.38 39.74 -3.02
C MET A 33 0.56 38.49 -2.66
N GLY A 34 -0.68 38.40 -3.16
CA GLY A 34 -1.55 37.23 -2.96
C GLY A 34 -1.00 35.97 -3.63
N PHE A 35 -0.53 36.07 -4.88
CA PHE A 35 0.03 34.93 -5.61
C PHE A 35 1.31 34.39 -5.00
N ARG A 36 2.21 35.27 -4.53
CA ARG A 36 3.44 34.83 -3.85
C ARG A 36 3.12 34.08 -2.56
N THR A 37 2.15 34.56 -1.80
CA THR A 37 1.73 33.93 -0.54
C THR A 37 1.05 32.58 -0.80
N VAL A 38 0.13 32.52 -1.76
CA VAL A 38 -0.54 31.27 -2.16
C VAL A 38 0.48 30.26 -2.72
N PHE A 39 1.44 30.71 -3.53
CA PHE A 39 2.48 29.85 -4.09
C PHE A 39 3.40 29.28 -2.99
N VAL A 40 3.81 30.10 -2.03
CA VAL A 40 4.59 29.66 -0.87
C VAL A 40 3.80 28.65 -0.03
N LEU A 41 2.51 28.89 0.23
CA LEU A 41 1.65 27.95 0.95
C LEU A 41 1.49 26.62 0.21
N VAL A 42 1.33 26.65 -1.11
CA VAL A 42 1.26 25.43 -1.95
C VAL A 42 2.58 24.65 -1.90
N LEU A 43 3.73 25.33 -1.99
CA LEU A 43 5.05 24.70 -1.88
C LEU A 43 5.27 24.07 -0.49
N VAL A 44 4.90 24.78 0.58
CA VAL A 44 4.99 24.26 1.95
C VAL A 44 4.07 23.05 2.13
N CYS A 45 2.83 23.10 1.63
CA CYS A 45 1.90 21.97 1.65
C CYS A 45 2.43 20.76 0.87
N ALA A 46 3.02 20.96 -0.31
CA ALA A 46 3.62 19.90 -1.10
C ALA A 46 4.79 19.21 -0.34
N LEU A 47 5.68 20.00 0.27
CA LEU A 47 6.79 19.47 1.07
C LEU A 47 6.31 18.67 2.29
N VAL A 48 5.28 19.14 2.99
CA VAL A 48 4.69 18.40 4.12
C VAL A 48 4.07 17.07 3.66
N LEU A 49 3.37 17.05 2.52
CA LEU A 49 2.78 15.83 1.96
C LEU A 49 3.86 14.79 1.57
N GLU A 50 5.01 15.22 1.05
CA GLU A 50 6.13 14.34 0.73
C GLU A 50 6.74 13.67 1.98
N THR A 51 6.83 14.39 3.11
CA THR A 51 7.31 13.80 4.38
C THR A 51 6.36 12.70 4.91
N GLY A 52 5.05 12.84 4.67
CA GLY A 52 4.04 11.84 5.00
C GLY A 52 4.12 10.56 4.15
N ALA A 53 4.69 10.61 2.96
CA ALA A 53 4.98 9.43 2.15
C ALA A 53 6.22 8.68 2.65
N TRP A 54 7.23 9.41 3.13
CA TRP A 54 8.45 8.84 3.73
C TRP A 54 8.18 8.13 5.06
N SER A 55 7.30 8.66 5.92
CA SER A 55 6.96 8.04 7.20
C SER A 55 6.29 6.67 7.02
N ARG A 56 5.40 6.55 6.03
CA ARG A 56 4.73 5.29 5.66
C ARG A 56 5.71 4.25 5.10
N ARG A 57 6.67 4.66 4.24
CA ARG A 57 7.72 3.77 3.72
C ARG A 57 8.69 3.29 4.80
N ARG A 58 9.13 4.18 5.71
CA ARG A 58 10.03 3.83 6.83
C ARG A 58 9.35 2.88 7.84
N SER A 59 8.05 3.06 8.10
CA SER A 59 7.27 2.19 8.98
C SER A 59 7.24 0.74 8.49
N TRP A 60 7.04 0.54 7.18
CA TRP A 60 7.06 -0.80 6.57
C TRP A 60 8.45 -1.46 6.63
N TYR A 61 9.53 -0.70 6.40
CA TYR A 61 10.90 -1.21 6.53
C TYR A 61 11.21 -1.65 7.97
N ARG A 62 10.83 -0.86 8.97
CA ARG A 62 11.00 -1.20 10.40
C ARG A 62 10.21 -2.45 10.79
N ARG A 63 8.96 -2.60 10.35
CA ARG A 63 8.16 -3.83 10.60
C ARG A 63 8.77 -5.07 9.96
N ARG A 64 9.22 -4.98 8.70
CA ARG A 64 9.87 -6.12 8.02
C ARG A 64 11.16 -6.54 8.71
N ARG A 65 12.01 -5.59 9.10
CA ARG A 65 13.28 -5.90 9.79
C ARG A 65 13.05 -6.65 11.11
N SER A 66 12.04 -6.26 11.89
CA SER A 66 11.68 -6.94 13.14
C SER A 66 11.28 -8.41 12.96
N TYR A 67 10.54 -8.73 11.89
CA TYR A 67 10.17 -10.10 11.55
C TYR A 67 11.38 -10.97 11.20
N TYR A 68 12.34 -10.44 10.42
CA TYR A 68 13.58 -11.15 10.09
C TYR A 68 14.47 -11.40 11.32
N THR A 69 14.63 -10.41 12.20
CA THR A 69 15.47 -10.55 13.40
C THR A 69 14.87 -11.52 14.42
N ARG A 70 13.54 -11.50 14.59
CA ARG A 70 12.84 -12.43 15.51
C ARG A 70 12.91 -13.89 15.05
N ARG A 71 12.88 -14.14 13.74
CA ARG A 71 13.06 -15.50 13.18
C ARG A 71 14.47 -16.04 13.36
N ARG A 72 15.49 -15.19 13.28
CA ARG A 72 16.89 -15.60 13.39
C ARG A 72 17.30 -16.01 14.81
N SER A 73 16.60 -15.51 15.83
CA SER A 73 16.86 -15.84 17.24
C SER A 73 16.16 -17.11 17.73
N ILE A 74 15.34 -17.76 16.90
CA ILE A 74 14.77 -19.07 17.25
C ILE A 74 15.89 -20.08 17.08
N SER A 75 16.39 -20.62 18.19
CA SER A 75 17.30 -21.76 18.23
C SER A 75 16.55 -23.01 17.80
N VAL A 76 16.23 -23.11 16.50
CA VAL A 76 15.59 -24.30 15.94
C VAL A 76 16.64 -25.38 15.87
N PRO A 77 16.38 -26.56 16.45
CA PRO A 77 17.29 -27.67 16.27
C PRO A 77 17.48 -28.01 14.79
N VAL A 78 18.73 -28.21 14.39
CA VAL A 78 19.13 -28.49 12.99
C VAL A 78 18.36 -29.68 12.41
N TYR A 79 17.97 -30.65 13.25
CA TYR A 79 17.18 -31.84 12.87
C TYR A 79 15.74 -31.54 12.40
N ALA A 80 15.24 -30.33 12.62
CA ALA A 80 13.90 -29.91 12.19
C ALA A 80 13.93 -29.00 10.94
N SER A 81 15.10 -28.62 10.43
CA SER A 81 15.21 -27.71 9.29
C SER A 81 15.34 -28.46 7.96
N CYS A 82 14.62 -28.02 6.94
CA CYS A 82 14.72 -28.56 5.59
C CYS A 82 15.86 -27.91 4.81
N ARG A 83 16.45 -28.68 3.88
CA ARG A 83 17.34 -28.12 2.86
C ARG A 83 16.54 -27.23 1.91
N ALA A 84 17.24 -26.37 1.16
CA ALA A 84 16.61 -25.57 0.12
C ALA A 84 15.81 -26.47 -0.83
N PRO A 85 14.51 -26.19 -1.05
CA PRO A 85 13.69 -27.04 -1.91
C PRO A 85 14.17 -26.93 -3.35
N TYR A 86 14.20 -28.05 -4.05
CA TYR A 86 14.41 -28.04 -5.49
C TYR A 86 13.21 -27.38 -6.19
N THR A 87 13.51 -26.49 -7.13
CA THR A 87 12.52 -25.74 -7.92
C THR A 87 12.75 -26.07 -9.39
N ALA A 88 11.74 -26.58 -10.08
CA ALA A 88 11.85 -26.95 -11.48
C ALA A 88 11.98 -25.69 -12.37
N PRO A 89 12.62 -25.81 -13.54
CA PRO A 89 12.64 -24.74 -14.53
C PRO A 89 11.23 -24.28 -14.91
N GLY A 90 11.06 -22.99 -15.19
CA GLY A 90 9.75 -22.44 -15.53
C GLY A 90 8.77 -22.38 -14.34
N THR A 91 9.26 -22.43 -13.10
CA THR A 91 8.43 -22.24 -11.90
C THR A 91 8.99 -21.14 -11.00
N ILE A 92 8.11 -20.44 -10.28
CA ILE A 92 8.48 -19.39 -9.33
C ILE A 92 8.09 -19.84 -7.92
N MET A 93 9.06 -19.89 -7.02
CA MET A 93 8.83 -20.09 -5.58
C MET A 93 8.60 -18.75 -4.86
N TYR A 94 7.66 -18.72 -3.92
CA TYR A 94 7.35 -17.53 -3.13
C TYR A 94 6.83 -17.89 -1.71
N ASN A 95 6.63 -16.86 -0.88
CA ASN A 95 6.13 -16.94 0.50
C ASN A 95 7.00 -17.68 1.53
N CYS A 96 8.22 -18.07 1.17
CA CYS A 96 9.19 -18.65 2.09
C CYS A 96 10.60 -18.14 1.79
N TYR A 97 11.49 -18.23 2.78
CA TYR A 97 12.88 -17.82 2.66
C TYR A 97 13.74 -18.53 3.72
N PRO A 98 15.05 -18.72 3.48
CA PRO A 98 15.93 -19.34 4.46
C PRO A 98 15.97 -18.56 5.79
N PRO A 99 16.01 -19.23 6.95
CA PRO A 99 16.11 -20.68 7.15
C PRO A 99 14.75 -21.40 7.03
N TYR A 100 14.73 -22.55 6.34
CA TYR A 100 13.52 -23.36 6.14
C TYR A 100 13.26 -24.27 7.34
N VAL A 101 12.56 -23.77 8.35
CA VAL A 101 12.33 -24.51 9.60
C VAL A 101 11.11 -25.43 9.51
N HIS A 102 11.00 -26.39 10.42
CA HIS A 102 9.83 -27.28 10.51
C HIS A 102 8.52 -26.48 10.60
N GLY A 103 7.51 -26.93 9.86
CA GLY A 103 6.21 -26.29 9.76
C GLY A 103 6.14 -25.18 8.71
N GLU A 104 7.27 -24.71 8.17
CA GLU A 104 7.26 -23.71 7.11
C GLU A 104 6.68 -24.25 5.81
N ALA A 105 5.97 -23.37 5.11
CA ALA A 105 5.39 -23.67 3.82
C ALA A 105 5.90 -22.73 2.75
N CYS A 106 6.27 -23.32 1.62
CA CYS A 106 6.60 -22.62 0.39
C CYS A 106 5.47 -22.81 -0.62
N TRP A 107 5.32 -21.82 -1.49
CA TRP A 107 4.36 -21.87 -2.58
C TRP A 107 5.08 -21.75 -3.92
N TRP A 108 4.52 -22.43 -4.92
CA TRP A 108 5.00 -22.39 -6.29
C TRP A 108 3.87 -21.95 -7.22
N ARG A 109 4.23 -21.15 -8.23
CA ARG A 109 3.33 -20.81 -9.34
C ARG A 109 4.06 -20.87 -10.66
N CYS A 110 3.31 -21.03 -11.75
CA CYS A 110 3.84 -20.82 -13.08
C CYS A 110 4.02 -19.31 -13.34
N PRO A 111 5.12 -18.89 -14.00
CA PRO A 111 5.25 -17.56 -14.56
C PRO A 111 4.27 -17.37 -15.73
N SER A 112 4.14 -16.13 -16.19
CA SER A 112 3.31 -15.85 -17.36
C SER A 112 3.84 -16.56 -18.61
N GLY A 113 2.93 -17.05 -19.45
CA GLY A 113 3.21 -17.89 -20.60
C GLY A 113 3.39 -19.37 -20.29
N TYR A 114 3.21 -19.78 -19.04
CA TYR A 114 3.35 -21.18 -18.62
C TYR A 114 2.07 -21.67 -17.95
N ARG A 115 1.70 -22.93 -18.23
CA ARG A 115 0.60 -23.61 -17.54
C ARG A 115 1.11 -24.67 -16.59
N TYR A 116 0.33 -24.91 -15.54
CA TYR A 116 0.56 -26.03 -14.62
C TYR A 116 0.45 -27.36 -15.37
N GLN A 117 1.42 -28.24 -15.16
CA GLN A 117 1.42 -29.58 -15.73
C GLN A 117 1.22 -30.65 -14.65
N SER A 118 2.02 -30.60 -13.58
CA SER A 118 1.98 -31.61 -12.51
C SER A 118 2.63 -31.11 -11.21
N GLY A 119 2.45 -31.88 -10.14
CA GLY A 119 3.13 -31.68 -8.85
C GLY A 119 2.26 -31.02 -7.77
N SER A 120 2.89 -30.34 -6.82
CA SER A 120 2.17 -29.64 -5.75
C SER A 120 2.55 -28.15 -5.72
N PRO A 121 1.57 -27.21 -5.82
CA PRO A 121 1.84 -25.77 -5.70
C PRO A 121 2.14 -25.35 -4.26
N TYR A 122 1.97 -26.26 -3.31
CA TYR A 122 2.20 -26.07 -1.88
C TYR A 122 3.05 -27.22 -1.36
N ARG A 123 4.13 -26.89 -0.64
CA ARG A 123 4.97 -27.88 0.05
C ARG A 123 5.35 -27.36 1.41
N GLN A 124 5.33 -28.23 2.40
CA GLN A 124 5.63 -27.92 3.79
C GLN A 124 6.86 -28.68 4.26
N CYS A 125 7.70 -28.02 5.05
CA CYS A 125 8.85 -28.64 5.70
C CYS A 125 8.38 -29.46 6.91
N ARG A 126 8.46 -30.79 6.82
CA ARG A 126 8.10 -31.71 7.90
C ARG A 126 9.32 -32.55 8.28
N ASN A 127 9.83 -32.38 9.50
CA ASN A 127 10.98 -33.14 10.03
C ASN A 127 12.18 -33.21 9.07
N GLY A 128 12.58 -32.07 8.50
CA GLY A 128 13.72 -31.98 7.58
C GLY A 128 13.45 -32.41 6.14
N GLN A 129 12.22 -32.85 5.81
CA GLN A 129 11.81 -33.21 4.46
C GLN A 129 10.65 -32.36 3.95
N TRP A 130 10.65 -32.05 2.66
CA TRP A 130 9.55 -31.33 2.03
C TRP A 130 8.44 -32.30 1.65
N THR A 131 7.22 -32.00 2.08
CA THR A 131 6.03 -32.72 1.65
C THR A 131 5.68 -32.41 0.19
N GLY A 132 4.79 -33.21 -0.39
CA GLY A 132 4.31 -33.03 -1.75
C GLY A 132 5.37 -33.32 -2.82
N THR A 133 5.03 -33.01 -4.05
CA THR A 133 5.85 -33.30 -5.23
C THR A 133 6.32 -32.01 -5.90
N ILE A 134 7.42 -32.10 -6.66
CA ILE A 134 7.97 -30.95 -7.39
C ILE A 134 6.95 -30.50 -8.44
N MET A 135 6.62 -29.21 -8.44
CA MET A 135 5.72 -28.63 -9.42
C MET A 135 6.44 -28.43 -10.76
N PHE A 136 5.79 -28.82 -11.85
CA PHE A 136 6.26 -28.59 -13.21
C PHE A 136 5.28 -27.72 -13.98
N CYS A 137 5.83 -26.75 -14.72
CA CYS A 137 5.07 -25.92 -15.63
C CYS A 137 5.63 -26.08 -17.04
N ILE A 138 4.75 -26.05 -18.04
CA ILE A 138 5.13 -26.10 -19.45
C ILE A 138 4.73 -24.80 -20.12
N TYR A 139 5.54 -24.38 -21.10
CA TYR A 139 5.19 -23.23 -21.92
C TYR A 139 3.87 -23.49 -22.65
N ASP A 140 2.98 -22.51 -22.60
CA ASP A 140 1.67 -22.57 -23.24
C ASP A 140 1.47 -21.28 -24.04
N VAL A 141 1.38 -21.46 -25.36
CA VAL A 141 1.17 -20.36 -26.32
C VAL A 141 -0.12 -19.61 -26.01
N VAL A 142 -1.18 -20.29 -25.58
CA VAL A 142 -2.45 -19.66 -25.23
C VAL A 142 -2.27 -18.77 -24.00
N GLN A 143 -1.58 -19.25 -22.94
CA GLN A 143 -1.30 -18.40 -21.77
C GLN A 143 -0.42 -17.20 -22.14
N ALA A 144 0.57 -17.41 -23.00
CA ALA A 144 1.46 -16.35 -23.45
C ALA A 144 0.72 -15.26 -24.23
N LEU A 145 -0.18 -15.64 -25.14
CA LEU A 145 -1.01 -14.70 -25.90
C LEU A 145 -2.00 -13.95 -25.00
N LEU A 146 -2.48 -14.59 -23.94
CA LEU A 146 -3.38 -13.99 -22.97
C LEU A 146 -2.67 -13.09 -21.94
N GLY A 147 -1.33 -13.04 -21.94
CA GLY A 147 -0.54 -12.32 -20.94
C GLY A 147 -0.75 -12.84 -19.52
N LYS A 148 -1.11 -14.12 -19.38
CA LYS A 148 -1.38 -14.81 -18.12
C LYS A 148 -0.18 -15.63 -17.69
#